data_AF-A0AAV7NWJ4-F1
#
_entry.id   AF-A0AAV7NWJ4-F1
#
_cell.length_a   1.000
_cell.length_b   1.000
_cell.length_c   1.000
_cell.angle_alpha   90.00
_cell.angle_beta   90.00
_cell.angle_gamma   90.00
#
_symmetry.space_group_name_H-M   'P 1'
#
loop_
_entity.id
_entity.type
_entity.pdbx_description
1 polymer ?
#
loop_
_entity_poly.entity_id
_entity_poly.type
_entity_poly.pdbx_seq_one_letter_code
_entity_poly.pdbx_strand_id
1 'polypeptide(L)'
;MPTPHSLGEPTECWWEDINRAGTEWYQTCSNNGLVAGFQSQYFQAVLDREWQFYCCRYSRRCPYACWLTQEYPGHYGEDVDMVLYSQGYYIRGASTTFSGVDRDRQWKYIICRMTEFDCQFENF
;
A
#
# COMPACT_ATOMS: atom_id res chain seq x y z
N MET A 1 -6.56 -14.45 6.10
CA MET A 1 -6.59 -14.27 7.56
C MET A 1 -7.60 -13.19 7.88
N PRO A 2 -8.61 -13.41 8.75
CA PRO A 2 -9.53 -12.35 9.15
C PRO A 2 -8.80 -11.25 9.93
N THR A 3 -9.30 -10.01 9.84
CA THR A 3 -8.81 -8.88 10.64
C THR A 3 -8.80 -9.28 12.12
N PRO A 4 -7.70 -9.07 12.86
CA PRO A 4 -7.66 -9.41 14.28
C PRO A 4 -8.83 -8.73 15.02
N HIS A 5 -9.58 -9.47 15.83
CA HIS A 5 -10.71 -8.92 16.60
C HIS A 5 -10.32 -7.72 17.48
N SER A 6 -9.04 -7.61 17.85
CA SER A 6 -8.47 -6.49 18.61
C SER A 6 -8.24 -5.20 17.80
N LEU A 7 -8.35 -5.24 16.47
CA LEU A 7 -8.22 -4.03 15.64
C LEU A 7 -9.44 -3.11 15.77
N GLY A 8 -10.60 -3.69 16.11
CA GLY A 8 -11.88 -2.97 16.12
C GLY A 8 -12.41 -2.68 14.72
N GLU A 9 -13.36 -1.75 14.63
CA GLU A 9 -13.94 -1.28 13.37
C GLU A 9 -13.19 -0.04 12.84
N PRO A 10 -13.12 0.15 11.51
CA PRO A 10 -12.53 1.35 10.93
C PRO A 10 -13.35 2.58 11.32
N THR A 11 -12.65 3.62 11.78
CA THR A 11 -13.26 4.91 12.15
C THR A 11 -13.56 5.78 10.94
N GLU A 12 -12.79 5.64 9.87
CA GLU A 12 -12.91 6.43 8.64
C GLU A 12 -12.24 5.66 7.49
N CYS A 13 -12.77 5.77 6.28
CA CYS A 13 -12.14 5.26 5.08
C CYS A 13 -12.29 6.26 3.92
N TRP A 14 -11.30 6.31 3.04
CA TRP A 14 -11.25 7.25 1.92
C TRP A 14 -10.42 6.68 0.77
N TRP A 15 -10.57 7.31 -0.40
CA TRP A 15 -9.70 7.06 -1.53
C TRP A 15 -8.56 8.07 -1.54
N GLU A 16 -7.34 7.58 -1.71
CA GLU A 16 -6.17 8.42 -1.98
C GLU A 16 -6.20 8.99 -3.40
N ASP A 17 -5.29 9.91 -3.71
CA ASP A 17 -5.15 10.43 -5.07
C ASP A 17 -4.74 9.33 -6.07
N ILE A 18 -5.17 9.49 -7.32
CA ILE A 18 -4.85 8.56 -8.41
C ILE A 18 -3.36 8.68 -8.75
N ASN A 19 -2.68 7.52 -8.78
CA ASN A 19 -1.37 7.39 -9.36
C ASN A 19 -1.46 7.28 -10.89
N ARG A 20 -0.70 8.14 -11.58
CA ARG A 20 -0.70 8.20 -13.03
C ARG A 20 0.08 7.03 -13.65
N ALA A 21 -0.45 6.54 -14.76
CA ALA A 21 0.20 5.54 -15.58
C ALA A 21 1.53 6.06 -16.17
N GLY A 22 2.48 5.17 -16.38
CA GLY A 22 3.76 5.45 -17.03
C GLY A 22 4.82 6.12 -16.15
N THR A 23 4.55 6.32 -14.85
CA THR A 23 5.49 6.92 -13.89
C THR A 23 5.74 6.01 -12.71
N GLU A 24 6.97 6.04 -12.19
CA GLU A 24 7.27 5.50 -10.87
C GLU A 24 6.39 6.14 -9.80
N TRP A 25 6.23 5.44 -8.70
CA TRP A 25 5.27 5.85 -7.68
C TRP A 25 5.73 5.43 -6.30
N TYR A 26 5.47 6.29 -5.34
CA TYR A 26 5.59 6.02 -3.91
C TYR A 26 4.40 6.67 -3.24
N GLN A 27 3.61 5.89 -2.49
CA GLN A 27 2.49 6.42 -1.73
C GLN A 27 2.18 5.57 -0.51
N THR A 28 1.91 6.26 0.58
CA THR A 28 1.34 5.71 1.80
C THR A 28 -0.04 6.29 2.00
N CYS A 29 -0.93 5.53 2.63
CA CYS A 29 -2.17 6.08 3.14
C CYS A 29 -1.88 7.24 4.11
N SER A 30 -2.53 8.36 3.87
CA SER A 30 -2.50 9.54 4.74
C SER A 30 -3.14 9.24 6.11
N ASN A 31 -3.10 10.19 7.04
CA ASN A 31 -3.83 10.12 8.32
C ASN A 31 -3.60 8.81 9.12
N ASN A 32 -2.39 8.24 9.07
CA ASN A 32 -2.04 6.96 9.70
C ASN A 32 -2.90 5.77 9.22
N GLY A 33 -3.48 5.86 8.02
CA GLY A 33 -4.31 4.81 7.44
C GLY A 33 -3.52 3.57 7.02
N LEU A 34 -4.25 2.47 6.87
CA LEU A 34 -3.78 1.26 6.21
C LEU A 34 -4.45 1.10 4.85
N VAL A 35 -3.79 0.40 3.92
CA VAL A 35 -4.37 0.03 2.64
C VAL A 35 -5.39 -1.08 2.87
N ALA A 36 -6.66 -0.76 2.72
CA ALA A 36 -7.78 -1.70 2.86
C ALA A 36 -8.22 -2.27 1.50
N GLY A 37 -7.86 -1.61 0.41
CA GLY A 37 -8.13 -2.07 -0.95
C GLY A 37 -7.43 -1.19 -1.97
N PHE A 38 -7.64 -1.52 -3.23
CA PHE A 38 -7.14 -0.74 -4.35
C PHE A 38 -8.06 -0.93 -5.55
N GLN A 39 -8.03 0.04 -6.47
CA GLN A 39 -8.62 -0.08 -7.78
C GLN A 39 -7.61 0.33 -8.85
N SER A 40 -7.87 -0.11 -10.08
CA SER A 40 -7.03 0.22 -11.21
C SER A 40 -7.86 0.47 -12.46
N GLN A 41 -7.40 1.38 -13.30
CA GLN A 41 -7.95 1.61 -14.63
C GLN A 41 -6.84 1.52 -15.67
N TYR A 42 -7.10 0.82 -16.78
CA TYR A 42 -6.16 0.75 -17.88
C TYR A 42 -6.09 2.09 -18.64
N PHE A 43 -4.88 2.57 -18.89
CA PHE A 43 -4.60 3.81 -19.59
C PHE A 43 -3.82 3.54 -20.87
N GLN A 44 -4.54 3.57 -22.00
CA GLN A 44 -4.04 3.12 -23.29
C GLN A 44 -2.85 3.94 -23.82
N ALA A 45 -2.74 5.23 -23.48
CA ALA A 45 -1.71 6.09 -24.06
C ALA A 45 -0.27 5.67 -23.69
N VAL A 46 -0.10 5.00 -22.54
CA VAL A 46 1.22 4.50 -22.09
C VAL A 46 1.24 2.98 -21.86
N LEU A 47 0.15 2.29 -22.22
CA LEU A 47 -0.06 0.84 -22.08
C LEU A 47 0.18 0.33 -20.65
N ASP A 48 -0.32 1.08 -19.68
CA ASP A 48 -0.14 0.81 -18.25
C ASP A 48 -1.43 1.14 -17.50
N ARG A 49 -1.47 0.97 -16.18
CA ARG A 49 -2.63 1.23 -15.34
C ARG A 49 -2.41 2.43 -14.43
N GLU A 50 -3.47 3.19 -14.25
CA GLU A 50 -3.61 4.12 -13.14
C GLU A 50 -4.09 3.36 -11.92
N TRP A 51 -3.55 3.68 -10.76
CA TRP A 51 -3.80 2.96 -9.51
C TRP A 51 -4.31 3.91 -8.44
N GLN A 52 -5.21 3.44 -7.60
CA GLN A 52 -5.72 4.23 -6.48
C GLN A 52 -5.92 3.34 -5.26
N PHE A 53 -5.43 3.81 -4.11
CA PHE A 53 -5.58 3.10 -2.85
C PHE A 53 -6.84 3.50 -2.11
N TYR A 54 -7.53 2.49 -1.59
CA TYR A 54 -8.58 2.66 -0.61
C TYR A 54 -7.97 2.49 0.78
N CYS A 55 -7.98 3.55 1.55
CA CYS A 55 -7.36 3.62 2.85
C CYS A 55 -8.42 3.63 3.94
N CYS A 56 -8.12 2.98 5.06
CA CYS A 56 -8.96 3.03 6.24
C CYS A 56 -8.11 3.35 7.47
N ARG A 57 -8.67 4.14 8.38
CA ARG A 57 -8.08 4.47 9.68
C ARG A 57 -8.86 3.79 10.79
N TYR A 58 -8.13 3.14 11.68
CA TYR A 58 -8.63 2.57 12.93
C TYR A 58 -8.18 3.46 14.08
N SER A 59 -9.08 3.72 15.05
CA SER A 59 -8.93 4.64 16.20
C SER A 59 -7.54 5.22 16.40
N ARG A 60 -7.23 6.32 15.69
CA ARG A 60 -5.95 7.05 15.72
C ARG A 60 -4.67 6.21 15.96
N ARG A 61 -4.56 4.93 15.60
CA ARG A 61 -3.37 4.11 15.94
C ARG A 61 -2.17 4.51 15.07
N CYS A 62 -0.96 4.51 15.64
CA CYS A 62 0.24 5.01 14.97
C CYS A 62 0.91 3.90 14.16
N PRO A 63 1.27 4.14 12.89
CA PRO A 63 2.24 3.32 12.20
C PRO A 63 3.59 3.44 12.90
N TYR A 64 4.23 2.30 13.18
CA TYR A 64 5.61 2.24 13.64
C TYR A 64 6.31 1.01 13.07
N ALA A 65 7.64 0.96 13.20
CA ALA A 65 8.48 -0.12 12.68
C ALA A 65 8.16 -0.41 11.20
N CYS A 66 8.16 0.63 10.37
CA CYS A 66 7.86 0.52 8.95
C CYS A 66 9.11 0.15 8.14
N TRP A 67 8.96 -0.69 7.13
CA TRP A 67 10.02 -0.98 6.16
C TRP A 67 9.44 -1.25 4.78
N LEU A 68 10.27 -1.05 3.76
CA LEU A 68 9.96 -1.40 2.38
C LEU A 68 10.37 -2.85 2.11
N THR A 69 9.50 -3.64 1.46
CA THR A 69 9.84 -5.01 1.05
C THR A 69 11.03 -5.00 0.10
N GLN A 70 11.89 -6.00 0.25
CA GLN A 70 13.06 -6.18 -0.60
C GLN A 70 12.83 -7.22 -1.69
N GLU A 71 11.82 -8.06 -1.53
CA GLU A 71 11.41 -9.06 -2.50
C GLU A 71 10.56 -8.39 -3.58
N TYR A 72 11.04 -8.45 -4.82
CA TYR A 72 10.36 -8.12 -6.05
C TYR A 72 11.05 -8.93 -7.17
N PRO A 73 10.36 -9.21 -8.28
CA PRO A 73 10.95 -10.00 -9.35
C PRO A 73 12.21 -9.34 -9.93
N GLY A 74 13.16 -10.15 -10.40
CA GLY A 74 14.42 -9.63 -10.96
C GLY A 74 14.19 -8.97 -12.32
N HIS A 75 13.15 -9.40 -13.04
CA HIS A 75 12.79 -8.92 -14.36
C HIS A 75 11.33 -8.46 -14.42
N TYR A 76 11.02 -7.60 -15.38
CA TYR A 76 9.64 -7.21 -15.68
C TYR A 76 8.90 -8.37 -16.37
N GLY A 77 7.61 -8.49 -16.14
CA GLY A 77 6.75 -9.55 -16.66
C GLY A 77 6.73 -10.84 -15.83
N GLU A 78 7.45 -10.88 -14.72
CA GLU A 78 7.44 -11.98 -13.77
C GLU A 78 6.37 -11.76 -12.70
N ASP A 79 5.70 -12.84 -12.30
CA ASP A 79 4.71 -12.80 -11.22
C ASP A 79 5.40 -12.61 -9.87
N VAL A 80 4.78 -11.80 -9.00
CA VAL A 80 5.17 -11.68 -7.60
C VAL A 80 4.14 -12.36 -6.71
N ASP A 81 4.61 -13.27 -5.87
CA ASP A 81 3.84 -13.80 -4.75
C ASP A 81 4.53 -13.36 -3.46
N MET A 82 3.77 -12.71 -2.58
CA MET A 82 4.24 -12.26 -1.29
C MET A 82 3.23 -12.66 -0.24
N VAL A 83 3.71 -13.40 0.77
CA VAL A 83 2.93 -13.75 1.94
C VAL A 83 3.57 -13.12 3.17
N LEU A 84 2.81 -12.27 3.85
CA LEU A 84 3.22 -11.67 5.11
C LEU A 84 2.88 -12.62 6.26
N TYR A 85 3.85 -13.41 6.71
CA TYR A 85 3.67 -14.41 7.77
C TYR A 85 3.64 -13.82 9.18
N SER A 86 4.06 -12.57 9.35
CA SER A 86 4.18 -11.95 10.66
C SER A 86 2.86 -11.31 11.11
N GLN A 87 2.39 -11.71 12.29
CA GLN A 87 1.16 -11.17 12.87
C GLN A 87 1.34 -9.69 13.30
N GLY A 88 0.29 -8.90 13.13
CA GLY A 88 0.28 -7.48 13.55
C GLY A 88 0.99 -6.53 12.58
N TYR A 89 1.31 -6.99 11.38
CA TYR A 89 1.84 -6.17 10.30
C TYR A 89 0.78 -5.96 9.21
N TYR A 90 0.84 -4.81 8.55
CA TYR A 90 -0.11 -4.42 7.52
C TYR A 90 0.58 -3.58 6.43
N ILE A 91 -0.06 -3.49 5.27
CA ILE A 91 0.38 -2.65 4.15
C ILE A 91 -0.08 -1.22 4.41
N ARG A 92 0.87 -0.30 4.61
CA ARG A 92 0.62 1.14 4.70
C ARG A 92 0.63 1.80 3.33
N GLY A 93 1.30 1.20 2.36
CA GLY A 93 1.48 1.78 1.03
C GLY A 93 2.33 0.92 0.12
N ALA A 94 2.75 1.49 -1.01
CA ALA A 94 3.61 0.83 -1.96
C ALA A 94 4.56 1.82 -2.66
N SER A 95 5.59 1.25 -3.24
CA SER A 95 6.51 1.89 -4.17
C SER A 95 6.59 1.03 -5.43
N THR A 96 6.59 1.64 -6.61
CA THR A 96 6.71 0.92 -7.88
C THR A 96 7.76 1.54 -8.78
N THR A 97 8.45 0.69 -9.52
CA THR A 97 9.16 1.06 -10.74
C THR A 97 8.29 0.75 -11.96
N PHE A 98 8.62 1.36 -13.10
CA PHE A 98 7.90 1.12 -14.35
C PHE A 98 8.89 0.99 -15.53
N SER A 99 8.73 -0.05 -16.34
CA SER A 99 9.43 -0.19 -17.62
C SER A 99 8.52 0.18 -18.78
N GLY A 100 8.86 1.27 -19.49
CA GLY A 100 8.17 1.64 -20.71
C GLY A 100 8.43 0.71 -21.89
N VAL A 101 9.45 -0.17 -21.81
CA VAL A 101 9.74 -1.18 -22.83
C VAL A 101 8.88 -2.41 -22.59
N ASP A 102 8.89 -2.93 -21.36
CA ASP A 102 8.18 -4.15 -20.98
C ASP A 102 6.69 -3.91 -20.68
N ARG A 103 6.29 -2.65 -20.48
CA ARG A 103 4.92 -2.22 -20.13
C ARG A 103 4.42 -2.83 -18.84
N ASP A 104 5.32 -2.93 -17.87
CA ASP A 104 5.06 -3.60 -16.60
C ASP A 104 5.63 -2.83 -15.42
N ARG A 105 5.10 -3.12 -14.22
CA ARG A 105 5.47 -2.48 -12.95
C ARG A 105 5.94 -3.51 -11.95
N GLN A 106 7.05 -3.23 -11.30
CA GLN A 106 7.49 -4.01 -10.15
C GLN A 106 7.06 -3.31 -8.88
N TRP A 107 6.46 -4.07 -7.96
CA TRP A 107 5.86 -3.56 -6.74
C TRP A 107 6.71 -3.90 -5.53
N LYS A 108 6.88 -2.90 -4.67
CA LYS A 108 7.40 -3.05 -3.30
C LYS A 108 6.35 -2.49 -2.35
N TYR A 109 6.12 -3.16 -1.24
CA TYR A 109 5.11 -2.75 -0.27
C TYR A 109 5.77 -2.12 0.95
N ILE A 110 5.12 -1.11 1.51
CA ILE A 110 5.53 -0.47 2.76
C ILE A 110 4.75 -1.17 3.86
N ILE A 111 5.44 -1.98 4.66
CA ILE A 111 4.85 -2.77 5.74
C ILE A 111 5.13 -2.08 7.06
N CYS A 112 4.11 -1.95 7.91
CA CYS A 112 4.19 -1.30 9.21
C CYS A 112 3.48 -2.13 10.29
N ARG A 113 3.70 -1.76 11.56
CA ARG A 113 2.91 -2.19 12.72
C ARG A 113 2.03 -1.05 13.22
N MET A 114 0.91 -1.39 13.87
CA MET A 114 0.04 -0.40 14.52
C MET A 114 0.22 -0.47 16.03
N THR A 115 0.23 0.67 16.70
CA THR A 115 0.14 0.73 18.16
C THR A 115 -1.20 0.17 18.63
N GLU A 116 -1.26 -0.27 19.89
CA GLU A 116 -2.52 -0.69 20.52
C GLU A 116 -3.30 0.50 21.10
N PHE A 117 -2.66 1.67 21.19
CA PHE A 117 -3.21 2.92 21.70
C PHE A 117 -3.32 3.99 20.60
N ASP A 118 -4.16 5.00 20.85
CA ASP A 118 -4.37 6.15 19.98
C ASP A 118 -3.18 7.12 20.00
N CYS A 119 -2.75 7.57 18.83
CA CYS A 119 -1.74 8.60 18.62
C CYS A 119 -2.16 9.95 19.17
N GLN A 120 -1.17 10.72 19.62
CA GLN A 120 -1.31 12.15 19.86
C GLN A 120 -1.02 13.01 18.61
N PHE A 121 -0.44 12.44 17.54
CA PHE A 121 -0.03 13.15 16.32
C PHE A 121 -0.06 12.24 15.07
N GLU A 122 -0.10 12.84 13.89
CA GLU A 122 -0.03 12.14 12.60
C GLU A 122 1.43 11.92 12.19
N ASN A 123 1.76 10.71 11.76
CA ASN A 123 3.08 10.40 11.20
C ASN A 123 3.00 10.58 9.68
N PHE A 124 3.64 11.62 9.17
CA PHE A 124 3.83 11.86 7.74
C PHE A 124 4.90 10.87 7.21
#